data_AF-T0ZM63-F1
#
_entry.id   AF-T0ZM63-F1
#
_cell.length_a   1.000
_cell.length_b   1.000
_cell.length_c   1.000
_cell.angle_alpha   90.00
_cell.angle_beta   90.00
_cell.angle_gamma   90.00
#
_symmetry.space_group_name_H-M   'P 1'
#
loop_
_entity.id
_entity.type
_entity.pdbx_description
1 polymer ?
#
loop_
_entity_poly.entity_id
_entity_poly.type
_entity_poly.pdbx_seq_one_letter_code
_entity_poly.pdbx_strand_id
1 'polypeptide(L)'
;MDPGQPKEHRESGPQHRDHRDTRARGPRAGGVPGALAPHWECRMVFGDEEQIQAFVDRVDARLRFLPPHDPQFRRNRERVNRDAERENLIVEWNLGYDEED
;
A
#
# COMPACT_ATOMS: atom_id res chain seq x y z
N MET A 1 -11.33 39.08 64.86
CA MET A 1 -12.51 38.97 63.98
C MET A 1 -11.99 38.72 62.58
N ASP A 2 -12.12 37.49 62.12
CA ASP A 2 -11.64 36.98 60.83
C ASP A 2 -12.82 37.03 59.83
N PRO A 3 -12.75 37.80 58.72
CA PRO A 3 -13.78 37.75 57.70
C PRO A 3 -13.50 36.58 56.74
N GLY A 4 -14.44 35.64 56.76
CA GLY A 4 -14.39 34.36 56.07
C GLY A 4 -14.06 34.42 54.58
N GLN A 5 -13.22 33.47 54.18
CA GLN A 5 -12.97 33.08 52.79
C GLN A 5 -14.19 32.30 52.25
N PRO A 6 -14.81 32.68 51.11
CA PRO A 6 -15.66 31.78 50.37
C PRO A 6 -14.81 30.83 49.52
N LYS A 7 -15.18 29.55 49.53
CA LYS A 7 -14.57 28.46 48.76
C LYS A 7 -15.51 28.12 47.63
N GLU A 8 -15.09 28.21 46.36
CA GLU A 8 -15.66 27.46 45.24
C GLU A 8 -14.55 27.26 44.18
N HIS A 9 -14.08 26.01 44.02
CA HIS A 9 -14.44 25.10 42.92
C HIS A 9 -13.86 25.56 41.57
N ARG A 10 -12.71 24.99 41.15
CA ARG A 10 -12.58 23.76 40.34
C ARG A 10 -12.72 24.07 38.85
N GLU A 11 -11.63 23.96 38.11
CA GLU A 11 -11.57 23.51 36.71
C GLU A 11 -10.08 23.35 36.33
N SER A 12 -9.55 22.13 36.37
CA SER A 12 -9.53 21.21 35.21
C SER A 12 -8.72 21.79 34.06
N GLY A 13 -7.40 21.61 34.10
CA GLY A 13 -6.58 21.81 32.91
C GLY A 13 -6.89 20.74 31.85
N PRO A 14 -6.81 21.09 30.56
CA PRO A 14 -6.49 20.13 29.53
C PRO A 14 -5.07 20.37 29.04
N GLN A 15 -4.20 19.39 29.31
CA GLN A 15 -3.09 19.08 28.43
C GLN A 15 -3.66 18.66 27.06
N HIS A 16 -2.83 18.80 26.01
CA HIS A 16 -2.94 18.21 24.68
C HIS A 16 -3.39 19.19 23.57
N ARG A 17 -2.44 19.62 22.74
CA ARG A 17 -2.26 19.03 21.39
C ARG A 17 -1.03 19.58 20.69
N ASP A 18 -0.05 18.69 20.64
CA ASP A 18 0.94 18.61 19.59
C ASP A 18 0.28 18.18 18.26
N HIS A 19 1.04 18.27 17.19
CA HIS A 19 0.81 17.73 15.84
C HIS A 19 0.00 18.56 14.82
N ARG A 20 0.80 19.30 14.05
CA ARG A 20 0.84 19.27 12.58
C ARG A 20 -0.51 19.44 11.88
N ASP A 21 -0.75 20.69 11.51
CA ASP A 21 -1.54 21.05 10.34
C ASP A 21 -0.89 20.45 9.08
N THR A 22 -1.36 19.26 8.71
CA THR A 22 -1.26 18.76 7.33
C THR A 22 -2.58 18.10 7.00
N ARG A 23 -3.53 18.86 6.46
CA ARG A 23 -4.55 18.31 5.55
C ARG A 23 -5.37 19.41 4.87
N ALA A 24 -5.11 19.61 3.58
CA ALA A 24 -6.16 19.72 2.56
C ALA A 24 -5.55 19.73 1.16
N ARG A 25 -5.01 18.59 0.70
CA ARG A 25 -4.89 18.36 -0.76
C ARG A 25 -6.24 17.78 -1.19
N GLY A 26 -7.05 18.61 -1.85
CA GLY A 26 -8.39 18.26 -2.33
C GLY A 26 -8.41 17.04 -3.26
N PRO A 27 -9.60 16.46 -3.50
CA PRO A 27 -9.74 15.24 -4.27
C PRO A 27 -9.37 15.52 -5.73
N ARG A 28 -8.31 14.85 -6.23
CA ARG A 28 -8.08 14.77 -7.67
C ARG A 28 -9.07 13.75 -8.23
N ALA A 29 -10.19 14.23 -8.73
CA ALA A 29 -11.07 13.46 -9.59
C ALA A 29 -10.34 13.22 -10.93
N GLY A 30 -9.68 12.08 -11.05
CA GLY A 30 -9.29 11.49 -12.33
C GLY A 30 -10.27 10.37 -12.63
N GLY A 31 -10.91 10.41 -13.80
CA GLY A 31 -12.00 9.50 -14.19
C GLY A 31 -11.61 8.03 -14.10
N VAL A 32 -12.63 7.18 -13.90
CA VAL A 32 -12.53 5.72 -14.01
C VAL A 32 -12.56 5.33 -15.50
N PRO A 33 -11.46 4.85 -16.10
CA PRO A 33 -11.56 4.13 -17.36
C PRO A 33 -12.24 2.78 -17.08
N GLY A 34 -13.21 2.45 -17.92
CA GLY A 34 -14.14 1.33 -17.75
C GLY A 34 -13.46 0.00 -17.43
N ALA A 35 -14.14 -0.78 -16.57
CA ALA A 35 -13.88 -2.18 -16.25
C ALA A 35 -12.40 -2.59 -16.44
N LEU A 36 -11.55 -2.15 -15.50
CA LEU A 36 -10.14 -2.52 -15.44
C LEU A 36 -10.04 -4.04 -15.21
N ALA A 37 -10.13 -4.82 -16.29
CA ALA A 37 -9.40 -6.08 -16.35
C ALA A 37 -7.96 -5.77 -15.92
N PRO A 38 -7.34 -6.61 -15.08
CA PRO A 38 -5.98 -6.35 -14.63
C PRO A 38 -5.12 -6.13 -15.88
N HIS A 39 -4.34 -5.06 -15.90
CA HIS A 39 -3.49 -4.72 -17.04
C HIS A 39 -2.28 -5.68 -17.14
N TRP A 40 -2.25 -6.75 -16.35
CA TRP A 40 -1.21 -7.76 -16.27
C TRP A 40 -1.82 -9.09 -15.80
N GLU A 41 -1.15 -10.20 -16.09
CA GLU A 41 -1.57 -11.55 -15.69
C GLU A 41 -0.35 -12.41 -15.34
N CYS A 42 -0.52 -13.34 -14.40
CA CYS A 42 0.45 -14.39 -14.12
C CYS A 42 0.20 -15.58 -15.05
N ARG A 43 1.24 -16.07 -15.72
CA ARG A 43 1.19 -17.31 -16.50
C ARG A 43 2.12 -18.34 -15.89
N MET A 44 1.57 -19.50 -15.53
CA MET A 44 2.36 -20.67 -15.18
C MET A 44 2.92 -21.29 -16.46
N VAL A 45 4.24 -21.53 -16.48
CA VAL A 45 4.91 -22.19 -17.62
C VAL A 45 5.23 -23.64 -17.29
N PHE A 46 5.81 -23.90 -16.11
CA PHE A 46 6.19 -25.23 -15.64
C PHE A 46 6.36 -25.24 -14.11
N GLY A 47 6.34 -26.43 -13.49
CA GLY A 47 6.60 -26.64 -12.07
C GLY A 47 5.40 -27.24 -11.32
N ASP A 48 5.46 -27.19 -9.99
CA ASP A 48 4.39 -27.66 -9.11
C ASP A 48 3.23 -26.64 -9.07
N GLU A 49 2.02 -27.08 -9.46
CA GLU A 49 0.86 -26.20 -9.62
C GLU A 49 0.39 -25.60 -8.29
N GLU A 50 0.41 -26.37 -7.19
CA GLU A 50 -0.04 -25.90 -5.88
C GLU A 50 0.90 -24.80 -5.35
N GLN A 51 2.20 -25.04 -5.43
CA GLN A 51 3.21 -24.06 -5.04
C GLN A 51 3.11 -22.78 -5.89
N ILE A 52 2.97 -22.93 -7.20
CA ILE A 52 2.90 -21.78 -8.13
C ILE A 52 1.62 -21.00 -7.90
N GLN A 53 0.47 -21.65 -7.76
CA GLN A 53 -0.79 -20.95 -7.53
C GLN A 53 -0.77 -20.18 -6.20
N ALA A 54 -0.25 -20.78 -5.14
CA ALA A 54 -0.09 -20.09 -3.85
C ALA A 54 0.84 -18.86 -3.97
N PHE A 55 1.89 -18.94 -4.79
CA PHE A 55 2.77 -17.81 -5.10
C PHE A 55 2.03 -16.73 -5.90
N VAL A 56 1.31 -17.11 -6.95
CA VAL A 56 0.50 -16.20 -7.79
C VAL A 56 -0.51 -15.43 -6.96
N ASP A 57 -1.23 -16.07 -6.03
CA ASP A 57 -2.19 -15.40 -5.15
C ASP A 57 -1.54 -14.26 -4.35
N ARG A 58 -0.29 -14.47 -3.89
CA ARG A 58 0.49 -13.46 -3.17
C ARG A 58 1.03 -12.36 -4.09
N VAL A 59 1.27 -12.65 -5.37
CA VAL A 59 1.63 -11.64 -6.37
C VAL A 59 0.43 -10.76 -6.69
N ASP A 60 -0.72 -11.38 -6.98
CA ASP A 60 -1.99 -10.71 -7.28
C ASP A 60 -2.40 -9.76 -6.13
N ALA A 61 -2.35 -10.23 -4.88
CA ALA A 61 -2.67 -9.41 -3.72
C ALA A 61 -1.80 -8.13 -3.62
N ARG A 62 -0.58 -8.13 -4.18
CA ARG A 62 0.36 -6.99 -4.10
C ARG A 62 0.36 -6.10 -5.33
N LEU A 63 0.09 -6.64 -6.50
CA LEU A 63 0.30 -5.94 -7.77
C LEU A 63 -1.00 -5.65 -8.53
N ARG A 64 -2.13 -6.31 -8.21
CA ARG A 64 -3.32 -6.32 -9.09
C ARG A 64 -3.90 -4.94 -9.34
N PHE A 65 -3.75 -4.03 -8.38
CA PHE A 65 -4.27 -2.68 -8.43
C PHE A 65 -3.22 -1.59 -8.67
N LEU A 66 -1.96 -1.98 -8.91
CA LEU A 66 -0.87 -1.02 -9.14
C LEU A 66 -0.52 -0.99 -10.62
N PRO A 67 -0.56 0.17 -11.30
CA PRO A 67 -0.10 0.26 -12.67
C PRO A 67 1.43 0.03 -12.74
N PRO A 68 1.97 -0.42 -13.89
CA PRO A 68 3.36 -0.86 -13.98
C PRO A 68 4.38 0.28 -13.81
N HIS A 69 3.97 1.51 -14.10
CA HIS A 69 4.75 2.75 -13.92
C HIS A 69 4.67 3.32 -12.48
N ASP A 70 3.91 2.70 -11.58
CA ASP A 70 3.81 3.15 -10.19
C ASP A 70 5.12 2.83 -9.43
N PRO A 71 5.71 3.78 -8.68
CA PRO A 71 6.88 3.49 -7.84
C PRO A 71 6.67 2.34 -6.84
N GLN A 72 5.45 2.16 -6.34
CA GLN A 72 5.07 1.06 -5.46
C GLN A 72 5.06 -0.28 -6.20
N PHE A 73 4.71 -0.29 -7.49
CA PHE A 73 4.78 -1.48 -8.33
C PHE A 73 6.22 -2.00 -8.40
N ARG A 74 7.19 -1.12 -8.68
CA ARG A 74 8.63 -1.47 -8.70
C ARG A 74 9.09 -2.09 -7.39
N ARG A 75 8.73 -1.49 -6.24
CA ARG A 75 9.07 -2.01 -4.91
C ARG A 75 8.43 -3.35 -4.60
N ASN A 76 7.16 -3.52 -4.96
CA ASN A 76 6.46 -4.78 -4.76
C ASN A 76 7.03 -5.88 -5.65
N ARG A 77 7.42 -5.53 -6.90
CA ARG A 77 8.10 -6.43 -7.83
C ARG A 77 9.43 -6.94 -7.26
N GLU A 78 10.27 -6.07 -6.71
CA GLU A 78 11.50 -6.49 -6.03
C GLU A 78 11.25 -7.45 -4.87
N ARG A 79 10.17 -7.22 -4.10
CA ARG A 79 9.76 -8.15 -3.03
C ARG A 79 9.31 -9.50 -3.58
N VAL A 80 8.52 -9.50 -4.64
CA VAL A 80 8.08 -10.72 -5.34
C VAL A 80 9.27 -11.51 -5.85
N ASN A 81 10.27 -10.85 -6.43
CA ASN A 81 11.50 -11.51 -6.89
C ASN A 81 12.24 -12.20 -5.72
N ARG A 82 12.35 -11.53 -4.57
CA ARG A 82 12.97 -12.14 -3.38
C ARG A 82 12.14 -13.27 -2.77
N ASP A 83 10.81 -13.18 -2.84
CA ASP A 83 9.93 -14.28 -2.43
C ASP A 83 10.13 -15.48 -3.37
N ALA A 84 10.25 -15.26 -4.69
CA ALA A 84 10.51 -16.31 -5.67
C ALA A 84 11.86 -17.00 -5.44
N GLU A 85 12.93 -16.24 -5.22
CA GLU A 85 14.27 -16.77 -4.90
C GLU A 85 14.24 -17.69 -3.67
N ARG A 86 13.52 -17.28 -2.61
CA ARG A 86 13.38 -18.07 -1.37
C ARG A 86 12.63 -19.37 -1.56
N GLU A 87 11.72 -19.40 -2.52
CA GLU A 87 10.86 -20.55 -2.82
C GLU A 87 11.40 -21.39 -3.99
N ASN A 88 12.59 -21.08 -4.50
CA ASN A 88 13.19 -21.70 -5.69
C ASN A 88 12.29 -21.64 -6.94
N LEU A 89 11.58 -20.52 -7.10
CA LEU A 89 10.76 -20.22 -8.27
C LEU A 89 11.50 -19.29 -9.23
N ILE A 90 11.26 -19.46 -10.52
CA ILE A 90 11.75 -18.56 -11.57
C ILE A 90 10.60 -17.66 -12.00
N VAL A 91 10.82 -16.34 -11.97
CA VAL A 91 9.83 -15.34 -12.40
C VAL A 91 10.42 -14.52 -13.54
N GLU A 92 9.67 -14.42 -14.63
CA GLU A 92 9.98 -13.58 -15.78
C GLU A 92 8.94 -12.46 -15.87
N TRP A 93 9.41 -11.23 -16.10
CA TRP A 93 8.54 -10.06 -16.22
C TRP A 93 8.48 -9.61 -17.67
N ASN A 94 7.28 -9.63 -18.25
CA ASN A 94 7.00 -9.05 -19.56
C ASN A 94 6.03 -7.89 -19.39
N LEU A 95 6.57 -6.66 -19.33
CA LEU A 95 5.78 -5.45 -19.13
C LEU A 95 5.36 -4.78 -20.44
N GLY A 96 5.82 -5.27 -21.59
CA GLY A 96 5.45 -4.76 -22.90
C GLY A 96 6.03 -3.39 -23.28
N TYR A 97 6.94 -2.86 -22.47
CA TYR A 97 7.71 -1.65 -22.74
C TYR A 97 9.14 -1.84 -22.21
N ASP A 98 10.10 -1.16 -22.83
CA ASP A 98 11.46 -1.06 -22.29
C ASP A 98 11.37 -0.20 -21.02
N GLU A 99 11.87 -0.72 -19.90
CA GLU A 99 11.95 0.06 -18.67
C GLU A 99 12.80 1.31 -18.94
N GLU A 100 12.16 2.48 -19.09
CA GLU A 100 12.87 3.75 -19.28
C GLU A 100 13.79 3.99 -18.07
N ASP A 101 15.09 4.09 -18.35
CA ASP A 101 16.19 4.38 -17.39
C ASP A 101 15.91 5.61 -16.49
#